data_AF-A0A6B2KQS5-F1
#
_entry.id   AF-A0A6B2KQS5-F1
#
_cell.length_a   1.000
_cell.length_b   1.000
_cell.length_c   1.000
_cell.angle_alpha   90.00
_cell.angle_beta   90.00
_cell.angle_gamma   90.00
#
_symmetry.space_group_name_H-M   'P 1'
#
loop_
_entity.id
_entity.type
_entity.pdbx_description
1 polymer ?
#
loop_
_entity_poly.entity_id
_entity_poly.type
_entity_poly.pdbx_seq_one_letter_code
_entity_poly.pdbx_strand_id
1 'polypeptide(L)' 'MQSPIITLPQTGFVRQPLLVGDTRTGTPGVLPFSPSTLWRRVRAGTFPAPVKLSERVTAWRAEDVRRWLDEQGQAA' A
#
# COMPACT_ATOMS: atom_id res chain seq x y z
N MET A 1 -19.01 10.43 14.26
CA MET A 1 -17.57 10.09 14.11
C MET A 1 -17.33 9.80 12.63
N GLN A 2 -16.69 10.71 11.90
CA GLN A 2 -16.44 10.52 10.47
C GLN A 2 -15.19 9.64 10.31
N SER A 3 -15.35 8.39 9.88
CA SER A 3 -14.21 7.55 9.53
C SER A 3 -13.46 8.18 8.35
N PRO A 4 -12.13 8.32 8.39
CA PRO A 4 -11.38 8.83 7.25
C PRO A 4 -11.53 7.85 6.08
N ILE A 5 -12.07 8.34 4.96
CA ILE A 5 -12.17 7.57 3.73
C ILE A 5 -10.77 7.54 3.10
N ILE A 6 -10.14 6.38 3.07
CA ILE A 6 -8.83 6.20 2.43
C ILE A 6 -9.08 5.77 1.00
N THR A 7 -8.78 6.67 0.06
CA THR A 7 -8.97 6.41 -1.36
C THR A 7 -7.61 6.16 -2.01
N LEU A 8 -7.43 4.95 -2.55
CA LEU A 8 -6.32 4.67 -3.46
C LEU A 8 -6.61 5.36 -4.80
N PRO A 9 -5.71 6.19 -5.36
CA PRO A 9 -5.94 6.83 -6.67
C PRO A 9 -6.03 5.79 -7.80
N GLN A 10 -6.60 6.17 -8.95
CA GLN A 10 -6.71 5.27 -10.10
C GLN A 10 -5.36 4.95 -10.74
N THR A 11 -4.49 5.95 -10.85
CA THR A 11 -3.16 5.86 -11.47
C THR A 11 -2.13 6.66 -10.67
N GLY A 12 -0.86 6.58 -11.06
CA GLY A 12 0.24 7.33 -10.44
C GLY A 12 0.91 6.56 -9.31
N PHE A 13 1.59 7.29 -8.41
CA PHE A 13 2.44 6.71 -7.38
C PHE A 13 1.89 6.93 -5.97
N VAL A 14 1.94 5.87 -5.16
CA VAL A 14 1.54 5.88 -3.75
C VAL A 14 2.70 5.46 -2.86
N ARG A 15 2.78 6.04 -1.66
CA ARG A 15 3.85 5.75 -0.70
C ARG A 15 3.35 4.89 0.45
N GLN A 16 4.29 4.30 1.18
CA GLN A 16 4.01 3.44 2.34
C GLN A 16 2.96 4.03 3.30
N PRO A 17 2.98 5.32 3.71
CA PRO A 17 2.00 5.82 4.67
C PRO A 17 0.55 5.71 4.20
N LEU A 18 0.27 5.85 2.90
CA LEU A 18 -1.07 5.63 2.37
C LEU A 18 -1.45 4.14 2.38
N LEU A 19 -0.45 3.27 2.14
CA LEU A 19 -0.65 1.84 2.05
C LEU A 19 -0.98 1.21 3.41
N VAL A 20 -0.18 1.47 4.43
CA VAL A 20 -0.30 0.81 5.75
C VAL A 20 -0.82 1.73 6.85
N GLY A 21 -1.05 3.00 6.55
CA GLY A 21 -1.46 3.99 7.53
C GLY A 21 -0.32 4.40 8.48
N ASP A 22 -0.69 5.15 9.51
CA ASP A 22 0.16 5.48 10.64
C ASP A 22 -0.60 5.17 11.95
N THR A 23 -0.16 4.12 12.63
CA THR A 23 -0.73 3.68 13.91
C THR A 23 -0.53 4.69 15.03
N ARG A 24 0.51 5.54 14.95
CA ARG A 24 0.80 6.57 15.95
C ARG A 24 -0.19 7.73 15.85
N THR A 25 -0.67 8.04 14.66
CA THR A 25 -1.69 9.10 14.43
C THR A 25 -3.10 8.54 14.32
N GLY A 26 -3.28 7.22 14.43
CA GLY A 26 -4.56 6.54 14.23
C GLY A 26 -5.08 6.64 12.80
N THR A 27 -4.22 6.97 11.84
CA THR A 27 -4.58 7.04 10.42
C THR A 27 -4.58 5.63 9.84
N PRO A 28 -5.72 5.11 9.37
CA PRO A 28 -5.74 3.78 8.78
C PRO A 28 -5.01 3.77 7.44
N GLY A 29 -4.62 2.58 6.97
CA GLY A 29 -4.13 2.34 5.61
C GLY A 29 -5.13 1.55 4.79
N VAL A 30 -4.88 1.42 3.48
CA VAL A 30 -5.67 0.51 2.62
C VAL A 30 -5.35 -0.97 2.87
N LEU A 31 -4.15 -1.28 3.36
CA LEU A 31 -3.70 -2.64 3.63
C LEU A 31 -4.00 -3.04 5.08
N PRO A 32 -4.47 -4.27 5.33
CA PRO A 32 -4.80 -4.76 6.67
C PRO A 32 -3.57 -5.25 7.46
N PHE A 33 -2.37 -4.73 7.17
CA PHE A 33 -1.13 -5.17 7.83
C PHE A 33 -0.09 -4.05 7.98
N SER A 34 0.88 -4.31 8.86
CA SER A 34 1.90 -3.35 9.26
C SER A 34 2.95 -3.03 8.18
N PRO A 35 3.67 -1.91 8.30
CA PRO A 35 4.83 -1.57 7.45
C PRO A 35 5.85 -2.71 7.31
N SER A 36 6.18 -3.39 8.41
CA SER A 36 7.15 -4.48 8.41
C SER A 36 6.65 -5.68 7.57
N THR A 37 5.34 -5.94 7.61
CA THR A 37 4.72 -7.00 6.80
C THR A 37 4.72 -6.64 5.31
N LEU A 38 4.49 -5.37 4.97
CA LEU A 38 4.62 -4.87 3.60
C LEU A 38 6.00 -5.21 3.03
N TRP A 39 7.08 -4.81 3.73
CA TRP A 39 8.45 -5.07 3.27
C TRP A 39 8.80 -6.55 3.20
N ARG A 40 8.29 -7.37 4.13
CA ARG A 40 8.44 -8.83 4.06
C ARG A 40 7.79 -9.42 2.81
N ARG A 41 6.57 -8.99 2.48
CA ARG A 41 5.85 -9.43 1.27
C ARG A 41 6.53 -8.95 -0.02
N VAL A 42 7.04 -7.71 -0.03
CA VAL A 42 7.85 -7.17 -1.13
C VAL A 42 9.09 -8.03 -1.35
N ARG A 43 9.84 -8.35 -0.29
CA ARG A 43 11.03 -9.22 -0.39
C ARG A 43 10.69 -10.64 -0.82
N ALA A 44 9.53 -11.15 -0.43
CA ALA A 44 9.03 -12.46 -0.84
C ALA A 44 8.45 -12.49 -2.27
N GLY A 45 8.30 -11.34 -2.93
CA GLY A 45 7.68 -11.24 -4.25
C GLY A 45 6.16 -11.43 -4.25
N THR A 46 5.51 -11.45 -3.08
CA THR A 46 4.06 -11.66 -2.93
C THR A 46 3.26 -10.36 -2.85
N PHE A 47 3.91 -9.22 -3.10
CA PHE A 47 3.31 -7.89 -3.18
C PHE A 47 4.05 -7.11 -4.29
N PRO A 48 3.38 -6.17 -4.99
CA PRO A 48 4.02 -5.39 -6.05
C PRO A 48 5.38 -4.81 -5.65
N ALA A 49 6.35 -4.93 -6.54
CA ALA A 49 7.69 -4.38 -6.32
C ALA A 49 7.63 -2.85 -6.26
N PRO A 50 8.37 -2.22 -5.33
CA PRO A 50 8.45 -0.78 -5.26
C PRO A 50 9.26 -0.20 -6.42
N VAL A 51 8.87 1.01 -6.84
CA VAL A 51 9.60 1.88 -7.77
C VAL A 51 10.37 2.94 -6.99
N LYS A 52 11.66 3.08 -7.29
CA LYS A 52 12.52 4.14 -6.73
C LYS A 52 12.42 5.39 -7.60
N LEU A 53 11.75 6.43 -7.09
CA LEU A 53 11.56 7.71 -7.80
C LEU A 53 12.72 8.67 -7.60
N SER A 54 13.39 8.59 -6.45
CA SER A 54 14.62 9.33 -6.15
C SER A 54 15.43 8.58 -5.10
N GLU A 55 16.60 9.11 -4.72
CA GLU A 55 17.47 8.52 -3.70
C GLU A 55 16.70 8.16 -2.42
N ARG A 56 15.77 9.02 -1.98
CA ARG A 56 15.00 8.90 -0.72
C ARG A 56 13.52 8.58 -0.92
N VAL A 57 13.05 8.46 -2.16
CA VAL A 57 11.61 8.25 -2.44
C VAL A 57 11.41 6.89 -3.08
N THR A 58 10.74 6.03 -2.32
CA THR A 58 10.22 4.74 -2.79
C THR A 58 8.69 4.80 -2.79
N ALA A 59 8.09 4.32 -3.88
CA ALA A 59 6.66 4.34 -4.11
C ALA A 59 6.20 3.08 -4.85
N TRP A 60 4.90 2.87 -4.93
CA TRP A 60 4.26 1.82 -5.72
C TRP A 60 3.33 2.46 -6.74
N ARG A 61 3.13 1.81 -7.89
CA ARG A 61 2.08 2.25 -8.79
C ARG A 61 0.72 1.92 -8.18
N ALA A 62 -0.20 2.87 -8.20
CA ALA A 62 -1.53 2.68 -7.64
C ALA A 62 -2.31 1.56 -8.36
N GLU A 63 -2.10 1.42 -9.66
CA GLU A 63 -2.68 0.37 -10.51
C GLU A 63 -2.24 -1.04 -10.07
N ASP A 64 -0.95 -1.24 -9.77
CA ASP A 64 -0.43 -2.55 -9.35
C ASP A 64 -0.94 -2.94 -7.97
N VAL A 65 -1.02 -1.97 -7.05
CA VAL A 65 -1.59 -2.20 -5.71
C VAL A 65 -3.06 -2.56 -5.81
N ARG A 66 -3.82 -1.90 -6.69
CA ARG A 66 -5.24 -2.22 -6.91
C ARG A 66 -5.41 -3.62 -7.49
N ARG A 67 -4.65 -3.97 -8.54
CA ARG A 67 -4.68 -5.33 -9.12
C ARG A 67 -4.39 -6.39 -8.07
N TRP A 68 -3.37 -6.17 -7.23
CA TRP A 68 -3.06 -7.07 -6.14
C TRP A 68 -4.22 -7.21 -5.14
N LEU A 69 -4.86 -6.10 -4.74
CA LEU A 69 -6.04 -6.15 -3.85
C LEU A 69 -7.19 -6.92 -4.48
N ASP A 70 -7.46 -6.72 -5.77
CA ASP A 70 -8.50 -7.42 -6.51
C ASP A 70 -8.21 -8.93 -6.57
N GLU A 71 -6.96 -9.32 -6.87
CA GLU A 71 -6.50 -10.72 -6.85
C GLU A 71 -6.66 -11.38 -5.47
N GLN A 72 -6.30 -10.67 -4.38
CA GLN A 72 -6.49 -11.20 -3.02
C GLN A 72 -7.97 -11.32 -2.64
N GLY A 73 -8.82 -10.40 -3.12
CA GLY A 73 -10.26 -10.45 -2.89
C GLY A 73 -10.97 -11.56 -3.66
N GLN A 74 -10.43 -11.95 -4.82
CA GLN A 74 -10.93 -13.09 -5.62
C GLN A 74 -10.46 -14.45 -5.10
N ALA A 75 -9.32 -14.49 -4.40
CA ALA A 75 -8.78 -15.71 -3.81
C ALA A 75 -9.45 -16.11 -2.47
N ALA A 76 -10.40 -15.29 -1.98
CA ALA A 76 -11.10 -15.47 -0.70
C ALA A 76 -12.50 -16.09 -0.87
#